data_AF-A0A3D3I5Z2-F1
#
_entry.id   AF-A0A3D3I5Z2-F1
#
_cell.length_a   1.000
_cell.length_b   1.000
_cell.length_c   1.000
_cell.angle_alpha   90.00
_cell.angle_beta   90.00
_cell.angle_gamma   90.00
#
_symmetry.space_group_name_H-M   'P 1'
#
loop_
_entity.id
_entity.type
_entity.pdbx_description
1 polymer ?
#
loop_
_entity_poly.entity_id
_entity_poly.type
_entity_poly.pdbx_seq_one_letter_code
_entity_poly.pdbx_strand_id
1 'polypeptide(L)'
;MESGKRRVKISWVVFSIASLALVYIFQRFNYAEMVYSITSIDLARQPNGVFAINRTIRLLINDTLCMILIYALFQKRSYLKLSGIIFGFEVLVLLPLYLWAKLSMEGPSEISSPLLSPIHRMIVNPLLMIVLIAALYYQQYILAKAK
;
A
#
# COMPACT_ATOMS: atom_id res chain seq x y z
N MET A 1 -16.16 -20.51 -23.35
CA MET A 1 -16.16 -19.21 -22.62
C MET A 1 -15.25 -19.16 -21.39
N GLU A 2 -15.03 -20.25 -20.64
CA GLU A 2 -14.12 -20.24 -19.47
C GLU A 2 -12.67 -19.82 -19.76
N SER A 3 -12.09 -20.29 -20.87
CA SER A 3 -10.71 -19.99 -21.25
C SER A 3 -10.41 -18.49 -21.37
N GLY A 4 -11.37 -17.72 -21.90
CA GLY A 4 -11.26 -16.26 -22.03
C GLY A 4 -11.20 -15.57 -20.66
N LYS A 5 -12.12 -15.88 -19.76
CA LYS A 5 -12.12 -15.34 -18.38
C LYS A 5 -10.84 -15.70 -17.62
N ARG A 6 -10.32 -16.92 -17.81
CA ARG A 6 -9.07 -17.37 -17.19
C ARG A 6 -7.84 -16.62 -17.74
N ARG A 7 -7.76 -16.37 -19.04
CA ARG A 7 -6.68 -15.56 -19.65
C ARG A 7 -6.71 -14.11 -19.15
N VAL A 8 -7.88 -13.47 -19.19
CA VAL A 8 -8.06 -12.08 -18.69
C VAL A 8 -7.63 -11.99 -17.22
N LYS A 9 -8.03 -12.93 -16.37
CA LYS A 9 -7.61 -12.99 -14.96
C LYS A 9 -6.08 -13.01 -14.81
N ILE A 10 -5.39 -13.87 -15.58
CA ILE A 10 -3.92 -13.97 -15.54
C ILE A 10 -3.27 -12.65 -15.98
N SER A 11 -3.76 -12.03 -17.06
CA SER A 11 -3.25 -10.74 -17.53
C SER A 11 -3.36 -9.64 -16.48
N TRP A 12 -4.49 -9.53 -15.75
CA TRP A 12 -4.65 -8.56 -14.67
C TRP A 12 -3.73 -8.82 -13.47
N VAL A 13 -3.48 -10.09 -13.13
CA VAL A 13 -2.53 -10.46 -12.07
C VAL A 13 -1.09 -10.12 -12.46
N VAL A 14 -0.67 -10.48 -13.69
CA VAL A 14 0.66 -10.15 -14.22
C VAL A 14 0.86 -8.65 -14.31
N PHE A 15 -0.13 -7.91 -14.81
CA PHE A 15 -0.12 -6.44 -14.84
C PHE A 15 0.07 -5.85 -13.44
N SER A 16 -0.74 -6.28 -12.46
CA SER A 16 -0.66 -5.75 -11.09
C SER A 16 0.69 -6.05 -10.42
N ILE A 17 1.25 -7.25 -10.62
CA ILE A 17 2.59 -7.60 -10.12
C ILE A 17 3.67 -6.75 -10.81
N ALA A 18 3.60 -6.55 -12.13
CA ALA A 18 4.52 -5.72 -12.86
C ALA A 18 4.45 -4.24 -12.43
N SER A 19 3.25 -3.71 -12.18
CA SER A 19 3.05 -2.35 -11.65
C SER A 19 3.61 -2.21 -10.23
N LEU A 20 3.42 -3.19 -9.35
CA LEU A 20 4.01 -3.17 -8.00
C LEU A 20 5.55 -3.23 -8.06
N ALA A 21 6.12 -4.05 -8.94
CA ALA A 21 7.56 -4.07 -9.20
C ALA A 21 8.08 -2.74 -9.76
N LEU A 22 7.30 -2.07 -10.62
CA LEU A 22 7.64 -0.74 -11.14
C LEU A 22 7.67 0.31 -10.03
N VAL A 23 6.69 0.33 -9.12
CA VAL A 23 6.67 1.27 -7.98
C VAL A 23 7.84 1.05 -7.01
N TYR A 24 8.33 -0.20 -6.92
CA TYR A 24 9.57 -0.53 -6.21
C TYR A 24 10.82 -0.03 -6.94
N ILE A 25 10.89 -0.12 -8.27
CA ILE A 25 12.00 0.48 -9.06
C ILE A 25 12.02 2.01 -8.89
N PHE A 26 10.85 2.66 -8.92
CA PHE A 26 10.68 4.08 -8.65
C PHE A 26 10.67 4.41 -7.13
N GLN A 27 11.35 3.61 -6.29
CA GLN A 27 11.37 3.84 -4.83
C GLN A 27 12.07 5.15 -4.42
N ARG A 28 12.94 5.71 -5.27
CA ARG A 28 13.67 6.96 -5.01
C ARG A 28 13.09 8.21 -5.70
N PHE A 29 11.89 8.11 -6.29
CA PHE A 29 11.27 9.27 -6.94
C PHE A 29 10.76 10.30 -5.91
N ASN A 30 11.05 11.59 -6.15
CA ASN A 30 10.70 12.69 -5.25
C ASN A 30 9.33 13.31 -5.61
N TYR A 31 8.25 12.65 -5.21
CA TYR A 31 6.88 13.14 -5.37
C TYR A 31 6.61 14.47 -4.64
N ALA A 32 7.33 14.79 -3.56
CA ALA A 32 7.15 16.05 -2.84
C ALA A 32 7.43 17.29 -3.70
N GLU A 33 8.42 17.22 -4.59
CA GLU A 33 8.75 18.29 -5.54
C GLU A 33 7.66 18.48 -6.59
N MET A 34 7.04 17.39 -7.04
CA MET A 34 5.86 17.42 -7.91
C MET A 34 4.62 17.99 -7.20
N VAL A 35 4.44 17.72 -5.90
CA VAL A 35 3.37 18.36 -5.12
C VAL A 35 3.64 19.86 -4.98
N TYR A 36 4.87 20.26 -4.64
CA TYR A 36 5.24 21.67 -4.52
C TYR A 36 4.99 22.44 -5.83
N SER A 37 5.36 21.89 -6.99
CA SER A 37 5.18 22.57 -8.28
C SER A 37 3.72 22.72 -8.72
N ILE A 38 2.81 21.89 -8.20
CA ILE A 38 1.37 21.93 -8.50
C ILE A 38 0.59 22.76 -7.48
N THR A 39 0.94 22.69 -6.20
CA THR A 39 0.12 23.27 -5.11
C THR A 39 0.78 24.42 -4.35
N SER A 40 2.06 24.72 -4.58
CA SER A 40 2.83 25.78 -3.90
C SER A 40 2.81 25.69 -2.36
N ILE A 41 2.65 24.48 -1.80
CA ILE A 41 2.57 24.28 -0.35
C ILE A 41 4.00 24.23 0.24
N ASP A 42 4.38 25.19 1.07
CA ASP A 42 5.71 25.25 1.70
C ASP A 42 6.05 24.03 2.56
N LEU A 43 5.05 23.32 3.09
CA LEU A 43 5.24 22.04 3.77
C LEU A 43 5.97 21.02 2.87
N ALA A 44 5.77 21.08 1.55
CA ALA A 44 6.45 20.21 0.58
C ALA A 44 7.92 20.58 0.30
N ARG A 45 8.44 21.66 0.89
CA ARG A 45 9.88 21.99 0.94
C ARG A 45 10.55 21.65 2.27
N GLN A 46 9.80 21.55 3.37
CA GLN A 46 10.39 21.21 4.67
C GLN A 46 10.85 19.74 4.69
N PRO A 47 12.02 19.39 5.27
CA PRO A 47 12.53 18.01 5.30
C PRO A 47 11.50 16.99 5.83
N ASN A 48 10.78 17.36 6.90
CA ASN A 48 9.72 16.55 7.49
C ASN A 48 8.55 16.31 6.52
N GLY A 49 8.12 17.35 5.79
CA GLY A 49 7.01 17.27 4.85
C GLY A 49 7.39 16.58 3.53
N VAL A 50 8.62 16.77 3.03
CA VAL A 50 9.19 15.99 1.92
C VAL A 50 9.16 14.50 2.25
N PHE A 51 9.62 14.12 3.45
CA PHE A 51 9.57 12.73 3.91
C PHE A 51 8.13 12.21 3.98
N ALA A 52 7.22 12.96 4.63
CA ALA A 52 5.82 12.57 4.79
C ALA A 52 5.09 12.41 3.45
N ILE A 53 5.17 13.40 2.54
CA ILE A 53 4.48 13.38 1.25
C ILE A 53 4.97 12.21 0.38
N ASN A 54 6.28 12.01 0.29
CA ASN A 54 6.85 10.86 -0.43
C ASN A 54 6.41 9.52 0.17
N ARG A 55 6.15 9.47 1.49
CA ARG A 55 5.59 8.31 2.18
C ARG A 55 4.14 8.06 1.79
N THR A 56 3.30 9.08 1.93
CA THR A 56 1.85 9.00 1.74
C THR A 56 1.50 8.66 0.29
N ILE A 57 2.14 9.32 -0.68
CA ILE A 57 1.89 9.06 -2.10
C ILE A 57 2.30 7.62 -2.47
N ARG A 58 3.44 7.16 -1.97
CA ARG A 58 3.92 5.77 -2.17
C ARG A 58 2.95 4.74 -1.60
N LEU A 59 2.44 4.97 -0.38
CA LEU A 59 1.47 4.11 0.27
C LEU A 59 0.18 4.04 -0.56
N LEU A 60 -0.42 5.19 -0.88
CA LEU A 60 -1.65 5.28 -1.67
C LEU A 60 -1.56 4.58 -3.04
N ILE A 61 -0.43 4.71 -3.73
CA ILE A 61 -0.19 4.03 -5.01
C ILE A 61 -0.10 2.50 -4.80
N ASN A 62 0.66 2.04 -3.80
CA ASN A 62 0.79 0.61 -3.48
C ASN A 62 -0.56 -0.01 -3.07
N ASP A 63 -1.33 0.66 -2.22
CA ASP A 63 -2.63 0.20 -1.72
C ASP A 63 -3.66 0.12 -2.86
N THR A 64 -3.68 1.12 -3.74
CA THR A 64 -4.54 1.12 -4.92
C THR A 64 -4.19 -0.03 -5.88
N LEU A 65 -2.90 -0.25 -6.16
CA LEU A 65 -2.45 -1.39 -6.96
C LEU A 65 -2.75 -2.74 -6.27
N CYS A 66 -2.65 -2.81 -4.95
CA CYS A 66 -3.04 -3.98 -4.17
C CYS A 66 -4.54 -4.26 -4.28
N MET A 67 -5.39 -3.25 -4.15
CA MET A 67 -6.84 -3.38 -4.33
C MET A 67 -7.19 -3.93 -5.72
N ILE A 68 -6.50 -3.46 -6.76
CA ILE A 68 -6.62 -4.00 -8.12
C ILE A 68 -6.15 -5.46 -8.18
N LEU A 69 -5.03 -5.83 -7.54
CA LEU A 69 -4.53 -7.20 -7.45
C LEU A 69 -5.52 -8.14 -6.72
N ILE A 70 -6.08 -7.72 -5.58
CA ILE A 70 -7.08 -8.47 -4.80
C ILE A 70 -8.34 -8.68 -5.65
N TYR A 71 -8.81 -7.64 -6.34
CA TYR A 71 -9.93 -7.75 -7.27
C TYR A 71 -9.60 -8.69 -8.45
N ALA A 72 -8.39 -8.62 -9.01
CA ALA A 72 -7.92 -9.50 -10.08
C ALA A 72 -7.91 -10.98 -9.63
N LEU A 73 -7.30 -11.26 -8.47
CA LEU A 73 -7.14 -12.60 -7.90
C LEU A 73 -8.46 -13.27 -7.52
N PHE A 74 -9.41 -12.52 -6.95
CA PHE A 74 -10.61 -13.12 -6.38
C PHE A 74 -11.92 -12.78 -7.12
N GLN A 75 -11.96 -11.68 -7.89
CA GLN A 75 -13.14 -11.21 -8.65
C GLN A 75 -14.40 -10.99 -7.77
N LYS A 76 -14.24 -10.78 -6.45
CA LYS A 76 -15.35 -10.52 -5.52
C LYS A 76 -15.31 -9.08 -4.99
N ARG A 77 -16.39 -8.32 -5.21
CA ARG A 77 -16.54 -6.95 -4.69
C ARG A 77 -16.53 -6.88 -3.15
N SER A 78 -16.93 -7.95 -2.45
CA SER A 78 -16.86 -8.03 -0.98
C SER A 78 -15.43 -7.89 -0.46
N TYR A 79 -14.45 -8.56 -1.09
CA TYR A 79 -13.06 -8.47 -0.67
C TYR A 79 -12.43 -7.12 -1.03
N LEU A 80 -12.86 -6.50 -2.15
CA LEU A 80 -12.45 -5.14 -2.51
C LEU A 80 -12.93 -4.10 -1.49
N LYS A 81 -14.14 -4.25 -0.96
CA LYS A 81 -14.63 -3.43 0.16
C LYS A 81 -13.80 -3.66 1.43
N LEU A 82 -13.49 -4.92 1.75
CA LEU A 82 -12.67 -5.26 2.92
C LEU A 82 -11.26 -4.66 2.82
N SER A 83 -10.58 -4.80 1.67
CA SER A 83 -9.27 -4.19 1.44
C SER A 83 -9.33 -2.66 1.51
N GLY A 84 -10.37 -2.04 0.96
CA GLY A 84 -10.56 -0.58 1.04
C GLY A 84 -10.77 -0.07 2.46
N ILE A 85 -11.44 -0.83 3.33
CA ILE A 85 -11.57 -0.49 4.76
C ILE A 85 -10.23 -0.63 5.48
N ILE A 86 -9.50 -1.72 5.21
CA ILE A 86 -8.21 -2.00 5.86
C ILE A 86 -7.14 -0.97 5.46
N PHE A 87 -6.95 -0.72 4.16
CA PHE A 87 -6.01 0.30 3.68
C PHE A 87 -6.49 1.73 3.99
N GLY A 88 -7.81 1.96 4.04
CA GLY A 88 -8.36 3.23 4.54
C GLY A 88 -7.98 3.49 6.00
N PHE A 89 -8.06 2.48 6.86
CA PHE A 89 -7.57 2.57 8.25
C PHE A 89 -6.04 2.73 8.31
N GLU A 90 -5.29 2.08 7.42
CA GLU A 90 -3.84 2.22 7.30
C GLU A 90 -3.44 3.68 6.97
N VAL A 91 -4.06 4.28 5.96
CA VAL A 91 -3.81 5.65 5.51
C VAL A 91 -4.31 6.70 6.50
N LEU A 92 -5.48 6.48 7.15
CA LEU A 92 -6.13 7.50 7.98
C LEU A 92 -5.77 7.44 9.47
N VAL A 93 -5.30 6.29 9.97
CA VAL A 93 -5.01 6.09 11.40
C VAL A 93 -3.56 5.67 11.62
N LEU A 94 -3.11 4.59 10.99
CA LEU A 94 -1.76 4.06 11.20
C LEU A 94 -0.67 5.01 10.67
N LEU A 95 -0.85 5.56 9.46
CA LEU A 95 0.12 6.46 8.85
C LEU A 95 0.26 7.80 9.61
N PRO A 96 -0.82 8.53 10.00
CA PRO A 96 -0.68 9.75 10.78
C PRO A 96 -0.09 9.49 12.18
N LEU A 97 -0.48 8.38 12.83
CA LEU A 97 0.08 7.99 14.13
C LEU A 97 1.58 7.67 14.01
N TYR A 98 1.99 6.95 12.96
CA TYR A 98 3.39 6.65 12.66
C TYR A 98 4.21 7.92 12.35
N LEU A 99 3.67 8.82 11.52
CA LEU A 99 4.32 10.09 11.18
C LEU A 99 4.45 10.99 12.42
N TRP A 100 3.41 11.09 13.25
CA TRP A 100 3.45 11.82 14.51
C TRP A 100 4.51 11.24 15.45
N ALA A 101 4.45 9.94 15.76
CA ALA A 101 5.41 9.29 16.64
C ALA A 101 6.86 9.44 16.14
N LYS A 102 7.11 9.25 14.83
CA LYS A 102 8.45 9.42 14.27
C LYS A 102 8.93 10.86 14.33
N LEU A 103 8.12 11.83 13.89
CA LEU A 103 8.51 13.24 13.83
C LEU A 103 8.67 13.85 15.23
N SER A 104 7.92 13.39 16.22
CA SER A 104 8.03 13.83 17.63
C SER A 104 9.19 13.18 18.39
N MET A 105 9.67 12.00 17.99
CA MET A 105 10.73 11.27 18.73
C MET A 105 12.10 11.27 18.06
N GLU A 106 12.18 11.26 16.71
CA GLU A 106 13.42 11.05 15.95
C GLU A 106 13.72 12.18 14.96
N GLY A 107 12.72 12.98 14.58
CA GLY A 107 12.87 14.02 13.56
C GLY A 107 13.01 13.47 12.12
N PRO A 108 13.62 14.23 11.19
CA PRO A 108 13.64 13.89 9.76
C PRO A 108 14.59 12.75 9.35
N SER A 109 15.33 12.12 10.26
CA SER A 109 16.36 11.13 9.89
C SER A 109 15.75 9.90 9.20
N GLU A 110 16.34 9.48 8.08
CA GLU A 110 15.90 8.26 7.37
C GLU A 110 16.05 7.01 8.23
N ILE A 111 17.11 6.97 9.04
CA ILE A 111 17.36 5.95 10.06
C ILE A 111 16.27 6.08 11.12
N SER A 112 15.40 5.08 11.19
CA SER A 112 14.40 4.92 12.24
C SER A 112 14.94 3.96 13.29
N SER A 113 14.63 4.14 14.57
CA SER A 113 15.16 3.25 15.63
C SER A 113 14.85 1.78 15.35
N PRO A 114 15.68 0.84 15.84
CA PRO A 114 15.45 -0.60 15.70
C PRO A 114 14.03 -1.05 16.09
N LEU A 115 13.42 -0.38 17.08
CA LEU A 115 12.05 -0.63 17.55
C LEU A 115 10.94 -0.16 16.60
N LEU A 116 11.18 0.88 15.80
CA LEU A 116 10.22 1.36 14.78
C LEU A 116 10.34 0.59 13.47
N SER A 117 11.45 -0.13 13.22
CA SER A 117 11.67 -0.90 11.98
C SER A 117 10.57 -1.94 11.67
N PRO A 118 10.05 -2.74 12.63
CA PRO A 118 8.97 -3.69 12.37
C PRO A 118 7.65 -2.99 12.04
N ILE A 119 7.32 -1.93 12.78
CA ILE A 119 6.11 -1.12 12.57
C ILE A 119 6.16 -0.43 11.19
N HIS A 120 7.29 0.15 10.83
CA HIS A 120 7.56 0.69 9.50
C HIS A 120 7.36 -0.38 8.42
N ARG A 121 7.87 -1.61 8.59
CA ARG A 121 7.65 -2.69 7.62
C ARG A 121 6.17 -3.11 7.54
N MET A 122 5.41 -3.00 8.63
CA MET A 122 3.99 -3.35 8.66
C MET A 122 3.09 -2.30 7.99
N ILE A 123 3.41 -1.00 8.15
CA ILE A 123 2.60 0.15 7.69
C ILE A 123 3.05 0.73 6.33
N VAL A 124 4.27 0.44 5.88
CA VAL A 124 4.87 1.07 4.67
C VAL A 124 5.20 0.09 3.56
N ASN A 125 5.43 -1.18 3.91
CA ASN A 125 5.63 -2.24 2.93
C ASN A 125 4.34 -3.08 2.80
N PRO A 126 4.11 -3.73 1.65
CA PRO A 126 2.91 -4.56 1.41
C PRO A 126 2.84 -5.86 2.23
N LEU A 127 3.37 -5.91 3.46
CA LEU A 127 3.15 -7.02 4.39
C LEU A 127 1.67 -7.15 4.75
N LEU A 128 0.98 -6.03 5.03
CA LEU A 128 -0.45 -6.03 5.34
C LEU A 128 -1.27 -6.58 4.16
N MET A 129 -0.90 -6.21 2.94
CA MET A 129 -1.39 -6.78 1.68
C MET A 129 -1.20 -8.30 1.60
N ILE A 130 0.01 -8.80 1.87
CA ILE A 130 0.32 -10.24 1.76
C ILE A 130 -0.48 -11.04 2.79
N VAL A 131 -0.57 -10.53 4.03
CA VAL A 131 -1.41 -11.12 5.09
C VAL A 131 -2.89 -11.12 4.70
N LEU A 132 -3.40 -10.04 4.12
CA LEU A 132 -4.80 -9.97 3.66
C LEU A 132 -5.08 -10.97 2.52
N ILE A 133 -4.19 -11.08 1.53
CA ILE A 133 -4.33 -12.06 0.44
C ILE A 133 -4.32 -13.50 1.01
N ALA A 134 -3.39 -13.81 1.93
CA ALA A 134 -3.31 -15.11 2.58
C ALA A 134 -4.59 -15.43 3.39
N ALA A 135 -5.08 -14.47 4.18
CA ALA A 135 -6.31 -14.61 4.95
C ALA A 135 -7.55 -14.84 4.06
N LEU A 136 -7.64 -14.16 2.92
CA LEU A 136 -8.72 -14.35 1.94
C LEU A 136 -8.67 -15.73 1.26
N TYR A 137 -7.48 -16.26 0.99
CA TYR A 137 -7.31 -17.64 0.52
C TYR A 137 -7.72 -18.65 1.59
N TYR A 138 -7.28 -18.45 2.84
CA TYR A 138 -7.62 -19.32 3.97
C TYR A 138 -9.13 -19.34 4.25
N GLN A 139 -9.80 -18.19 4.18
CA GLN A 139 -11.25 -18.09 4.32
C GLN A 139 -11.99 -18.92 3.25
N GLN A 140 -11.52 -18.89 1.99
CA GLN A 140 -12.11 -19.72 0.93
C GLN A 140 -11.89 -21.22 1.17
N TYR A 141 -10.70 -21.61 1.65
CA TYR A 141 -10.40 -23.00 1.98
C TYR A 141 -11.33 -23.55 3.07
N ILE A 142 -11.57 -22.79 4.15
CA ILE A 142 -12.51 -23.19 5.21
C ILE A 142 -13.94 -23.31 4.64
N LEU A 143 -14.41 -22.29 3.92
CA LEU A 143 -15.77 -22.28 3.35
C LEU A 143 -16.01 -23.39 2.31
N ALA A 144 -14.96 -23.84 1.62
CA ALA A 144 -15.05 -24.98 0.70
C ALA A 144 -15.06 -26.34 1.41
N LYS A 145 -14.52 -26.42 2.64
CA LYS A 145 -14.50 -27.65 3.46
C LYS A 145 -15.75 -27.79 4.36
N ALA A 146 -16.44 -26.69 4.63
CA ALA A 146 -17.68 -26.65 5.41
C ALA A 146 -18.95 -26.91 4.57
N LYS A 147 -18.80 -27.39 3.33
CA LYS A 147 -19.87 -27.54 2.34
C LYS A 147 -19.78 -28.91 1.65
#